data_AF-A0A419K0R4-F1
#
_entry.id   AF-A0A419K0R4-F1
#
_cell.length_a   1.000
_cell.length_b   1.000
_cell.length_c   1.000
_cell.angle_alpha   90.00
_cell.angle_beta   90.00
_cell.angle_gamma   90.00
#
_symmetry.space_group_name_H-M   'P 1'
#
loop_
_entity.id
_entity.type
_entity.pdbx_description
1 polymer ?
#
loop_
_entity_poly.entity_id
_entity_poly.type
_entity_poly.pdbx_seq_one_letter_code
_entity_poly.pdbx_strand_id
1 'polypeptide(L)'
;WSGREVSQAVKDLVSDIPEITTYNVEAPSPTVTVTKDLKYEYIADALKDLARHVGSDWEWKLGMGHDLRFRSRNSPNVKTAPTTLQEGVNVLRGVKRESDTVQLYNKVVVIGGSLSNFDNDPDSFTDEGDGSDWTAVDGSVTEDTDNPVYGKCSIKGSWPTYTVQDLILRIQLDPSGKNLKPFKTLRFHHKTDSTGIEKDPPYLTWVWKVNLKDTSGRNAYKQYLGNTQPPKIFTEVELNLDEFTCDENFDWEHVEYLEFICDSDAEQGQDEYIWGNYWIDKVHFHTPNVKAEAIDSASVLKHTREYVLRDEKLTDPDFVQEVAEALLKTLKNTTNHYRVPVSGAPELQAGVKVNVEIPTHNLSGTYYIAEAEHRLTSNGLVSEITLEKPAL
;
A
#
# COMPACT_ATOMS: atom_id res chain seq x y z
N TRP A 1 -9.44 -8.59 13.47
CA TRP A 1 -8.22 -8.53 14.28
C TRP A 1 -8.55 -8.74 15.75
N SER A 2 -7.68 -9.42 16.49
CA SER A 2 -7.77 -9.53 17.95
C SER A 2 -7.10 -8.32 18.61
N GLY A 3 -7.52 -7.90 19.81
CA GLY A 3 -6.95 -6.73 20.51
C GLY A 3 -5.43 -6.78 20.76
N ARG A 4 -4.81 -7.95 20.54
CA ARG A 4 -3.36 -8.17 20.62
C ARG A 4 -2.62 -7.62 19.39
N GLU A 5 -3.22 -7.67 18.21
CA GLU A 5 -2.64 -7.17 16.95
C GLU A 5 -2.62 -5.64 16.92
N VAL A 6 -3.68 -5.00 17.42
CA VAL A 6 -3.76 -3.54 17.57
C VAL A 6 -2.72 -3.03 18.58
N SER A 7 -2.53 -3.74 19.69
CA SER A 7 -1.52 -3.35 20.70
C SER A 7 -0.09 -3.43 20.16
N GLN A 8 0.18 -4.36 19.24
CA GLN A 8 1.48 -4.50 18.59
C GLN A 8 1.71 -3.40 17.56
N ALA A 9 0.71 -3.10 16.71
CA ALA A 9 0.76 -1.99 15.76
C ALA A 9 0.96 -0.63 16.44
N VAL A 10 0.32 -0.41 17.59
CA VAL A 10 0.51 0.80 18.41
C VAL A 10 1.93 0.87 18.98
N LYS A 11 2.48 -0.27 19.43
CA LYS A 11 3.84 -0.33 19.97
C LYS A 11 4.88 0.00 18.89
N ASP A 12 4.68 -0.52 17.68
CA ASP A 12 5.58 -0.31 16.54
C ASP A 12 5.45 1.12 15.96
N LEU A 13 4.27 1.76 16.08
CA LEU A 13 4.07 3.17 15.71
C LEU A 13 4.70 4.14 16.71
N VAL A 14 4.72 3.78 18.00
CA VAL A 14 5.18 4.64 19.11
C VAL A 14 6.67 4.45 19.41
N SER A 15 7.29 3.33 19.00
CA SER A 15 8.73 3.08 19.20
C SER A 15 9.64 4.08 18.50
N ASP A 16 9.16 4.71 17.43
CA ASP A 16 9.90 5.68 16.61
C ASP A 16 9.64 7.14 16.99
N ILE A 17 8.88 7.41 18.06
CA ILE A 17 8.62 8.78 18.54
C ILE A 17 9.80 9.23 19.40
N PRO A 18 10.73 10.09 18.92
CA PRO A 18 11.73 10.69 19.79
C PRO A 18 11.02 11.47 20.89
N GLU A 19 11.57 11.43 22.10
CA GLU A 19 10.98 12.02 23.30
C GLU A 19 10.60 13.49 23.07
N ILE A 20 9.33 13.75 22.74
CA ILE A 20 8.87 15.09 22.38
C ILE A 20 8.97 15.96 23.63
N THR A 21 9.79 16.99 23.63
CA THR A 21 9.72 18.07 24.64
C THR A 21 10.07 19.38 23.95
N THR A 22 9.11 20.31 23.90
CA THR A 22 9.38 21.73 23.56
C THR A 22 9.27 22.54 24.84
N TYR A 23 10.32 23.33 25.10
CA TYR A 23 10.51 24.12 26.32
C TYR A 23 10.29 25.59 25.99
N ASN A 24 9.26 26.22 26.54
CA ASN A 24 9.08 27.67 26.49
C ASN A 24 8.87 28.22 27.90
N VAL A 25 9.59 29.30 28.19
CA VAL A 25 9.50 30.04 29.47
C VAL A 25 9.06 31.46 29.12
N GLU A 26 7.84 31.84 29.48
CA GLU A 26 7.41 33.23 29.39
C GLU A 26 7.70 33.95 30.72
N ALA A 27 8.51 35.01 30.68
CA ALA A 27 8.69 35.92 31.82
C ALA A 27 7.54 36.96 31.83
N PRO A 28 7.02 37.40 33.01
CA PRO A 28 7.68 37.43 34.31
C PRO A 28 7.23 36.37 35.32
N SER A 29 6.48 35.34 34.92
CA SER A 29 5.99 34.29 35.83
C SER A 29 6.45 32.90 35.34
N PRO A 30 7.14 32.08 36.15
CA PRO A 30 7.72 30.82 35.68
C PRO A 30 6.64 29.74 35.59
N THR A 31 5.69 29.90 34.67
CA THR A 31 4.78 28.83 34.29
C THR A 31 5.48 28.04 33.18
N VAL A 32 6.03 26.87 33.53
CA VAL A 32 6.55 25.93 32.53
C VAL A 32 5.37 25.20 31.93
N THR A 33 4.97 25.58 30.72
CA THR A 33 3.94 24.86 29.97
C THR A 33 4.61 23.74 29.19
N VAL A 34 4.50 22.50 29.67
CA VAL A 34 4.91 21.31 28.90
C VAL A 34 3.75 20.90 28.02
N THR A 35 3.71 21.42 26.79
CA THR A 35 2.86 20.89 25.72
C THR A 35 3.70 20.01 24.82
N LYS A 36 3.40 18.71 24.78
CA LYS A 36 3.86 17.82 23.70
C LYS A 36 2.86 17.95 22.57
N ASP A 37 3.13 18.84 21.62
CA ASP A 37 2.54 18.69 20.29
C ASP A 37 3.16 17.45 19.65
N LEU A 38 2.35 16.52 19.17
CA LEU A 38 2.83 15.59 18.16
C LEU A 38 3.20 16.47 16.96
N LYS A 39 4.49 16.76 16.81
CA LYS A 39 5.05 17.59 15.71
C LYS A 39 4.70 17.09 14.30
N TYR A 40 4.08 15.92 14.24
CA TYR A 40 3.83 15.13 13.06
C TYR A 40 2.35 14.74 13.05
N GLU A 41 1.54 15.52 12.34
CA GLU A 41 0.10 15.29 12.16
C GLU A 41 -0.18 13.84 11.70
N TYR A 42 0.71 13.25 10.88
CA TYR A 42 0.59 11.88 10.41
C TYR A 42 0.55 10.81 11.53
N ILE A 43 1.17 11.05 12.68
CA ILE A 43 1.15 10.11 13.82
C ILE A 43 -0.18 10.20 14.56
N ALA A 44 -0.70 11.42 14.74
CA ALA A 44 -2.00 11.63 15.34
C ALA A 44 -3.11 11.05 14.45
N ASP A 45 -2.97 11.18 13.13
CA ASP A 45 -3.85 10.58 12.13
C ASP A 45 -3.75 9.06 12.13
N ALA A 46 -2.53 8.48 12.14
CA ALA A 46 -2.35 7.03 12.22
C ALA A 46 -2.93 6.43 13.51
N LEU A 47 -2.75 7.07 14.66
CA LEU A 47 -3.36 6.66 15.92
C LEU A 47 -4.89 6.77 15.88
N LYS A 48 -5.42 7.79 15.19
CA LYS A 48 -6.86 8.01 14.99
C LYS A 48 -7.45 6.96 14.06
N ASP A 49 -6.72 6.58 13.02
CA ASP A 49 -7.11 5.52 12.09
C ASP A 49 -7.04 4.15 12.77
N LEU A 50 -6.00 3.87 13.56
CA LEU A 50 -5.93 2.67 14.40
C LEU A 50 -7.11 2.58 15.37
N ALA A 51 -7.48 3.69 16.02
CA ALA A 51 -8.62 3.71 16.90
C ALA A 51 -9.92 3.41 16.13
N ARG A 52 -10.12 4.07 14.99
CA ARG A 52 -11.29 3.86 14.12
C ARG A 52 -11.37 2.44 13.53
N HIS A 53 -10.23 1.77 13.32
CA HIS A 53 -10.18 0.38 12.89
C HIS A 53 -10.73 -0.59 13.96
N VAL A 54 -10.52 -0.30 15.24
CA VAL A 54 -11.09 -1.10 16.34
C VAL A 54 -12.61 -0.96 16.39
N GLY A 55 -13.13 0.23 16.10
CA GLY A 55 -14.54 0.49 15.96
C GLY A 55 -14.80 1.97 15.72
N SER A 56 -15.94 2.28 15.08
CA SER A 56 -16.31 3.66 14.76
C SER A 56 -16.44 4.55 16.00
N ASP A 57 -16.68 3.96 17.17
CA ASP A 57 -16.78 4.62 18.45
C ASP A 57 -15.45 4.69 19.21
N TRP A 58 -14.35 4.09 18.74
CA TRP A 58 -13.07 4.09 19.44
C TRP A 58 -12.22 5.32 19.12
N GLU A 59 -11.50 5.80 20.14
CA GLU A 59 -10.55 6.91 20.06
C GLU A 59 -9.27 6.57 20.84
N TRP A 60 -8.19 7.29 20.54
CA TRP A 60 -6.97 7.28 21.34
C TRP A 60 -6.85 8.58 22.15
N LYS A 61 -6.27 8.49 23.35
CA LYS A 61 -5.97 9.64 24.21
C LYS A 61 -4.67 9.44 24.97
N LEU A 62 -4.06 10.54 25.40
CA LEU A 62 -3.02 10.55 26.41
C LEU A 62 -3.66 10.79 27.79
N GLY A 63 -3.52 9.82 28.68
CA GLY A 63 -3.98 9.91 30.06
C GLY A 63 -3.10 10.84 30.92
N MET A 64 -3.63 11.31 32.04
CA MET A 64 -2.81 11.98 33.04
C MET A 64 -1.75 10.99 33.57
N GLY A 65 -0.47 11.32 33.39
CA GLY A 65 0.66 10.39 33.61
C GLY A 65 1.39 9.96 32.33
N HIS A 66 0.94 10.41 31.16
CA HIS A 66 1.55 10.16 29.85
C HIS A 66 1.31 8.74 29.28
N ASP A 67 0.28 8.03 29.75
CA ASP A 67 -0.14 6.75 29.16
C ASP A 67 -0.96 6.96 27.90
N LEU A 68 -0.54 6.38 26.77
CA LEU A 68 -1.38 6.25 25.58
C LEU A 68 -2.52 5.23 25.84
N ARG A 69 -3.77 5.60 25.60
CA ARG A 69 -4.94 4.77 25.85
C ARG A 69 -5.89 4.77 24.67
N PHE A 70 -6.28 3.58 24.22
CA PHE A 70 -7.39 3.37 23.29
C PHE A 70 -8.66 3.06 24.06
N ARG A 71 -9.76 3.73 23.73
CA ARG A 71 -11.04 3.53 24.42
C ARG A 71 -12.22 3.77 23.49
N SER A 72 -13.25 2.96 23.66
CA SER A 72 -14.56 3.18 23.05
C SER A 72 -15.27 4.36 23.73
N ARG A 73 -15.82 5.28 22.93
CA ARG A 73 -16.75 6.36 23.33
C ARG A 73 -18.03 5.79 23.93
N ASN A 74 -18.43 4.58 23.55
CA ASN A 74 -19.57 3.88 24.12
C ASN A 74 -19.27 3.17 25.43
N SER A 75 -18.00 2.98 25.79
CA SER A 75 -17.61 2.26 27.00
C SER A 75 -18.35 2.78 28.24
N PRO A 76 -18.88 1.89 29.11
CA PRO A 76 -19.51 2.28 30.37
C PRO A 76 -18.53 2.96 31.33
N ASN A 77 -17.23 2.83 31.08
CA ASN A 77 -16.17 3.43 31.88
C ASN A 77 -15.86 4.90 31.49
N VAL A 78 -16.45 5.41 30.40
CA VAL A 78 -16.38 6.85 30.07
C VAL A 78 -17.24 7.60 31.07
N LYS A 79 -16.60 8.44 31.89
CA LYS A 79 -17.30 9.26 32.88
C LYS A 79 -18.30 10.18 32.19
N THR A 80 -19.50 10.27 32.75
CA THR A 80 -20.49 11.29 32.37
C THR A 80 -20.25 12.51 33.25
N ALA A 81 -20.16 13.68 32.64
CA ALA A 81 -20.11 14.96 33.36
C ALA A 81 -21.35 15.07 34.26
N PRO A 82 -21.22 15.60 35.48
CA PRO A 82 -22.35 15.76 36.40
C PRO A 82 -23.36 16.78 35.89
N THR A 83 -22.92 17.68 35.01
CA THR A 83 -23.74 18.74 34.43
C THR A 83 -24.57 18.21 33.27
N THR A 84 -25.88 18.48 33.30
CA THR A 84 -26.78 18.27 32.17
C THR A 84 -26.88 19.58 31.37
N LEU A 85 -26.75 19.50 30.04
CA LEU A 85 -26.96 20.62 29.15
C LEU A 85 -28.45 20.81 28.92
N GLN A 86 -29.00 21.89 29.43
CA GLN A 86 -30.42 22.21 29.37
C GLN A 86 -30.65 23.57 28.74
N GLU A 87 -31.53 23.59 27.75
CA GLU A 87 -31.97 24.82 27.10
C GLU A 87 -32.65 25.76 28.10
N GLY A 88 -32.27 27.05 28.08
CA GLY A 88 -32.80 28.06 29.01
C GLY A 88 -32.21 28.01 30.43
N VAL A 89 -31.32 27.07 30.73
CA VAL A 89 -30.63 26.96 32.02
C VAL A 89 -29.15 27.32 31.88
N ASN A 90 -28.37 26.48 31.22
CA ASN A 90 -26.92 26.64 31.07
C ASN A 90 -26.48 26.67 29.61
N VAL A 91 -27.34 26.26 28.66
CA VAL A 91 -27.08 26.40 27.23
C VAL A 91 -27.38 27.82 26.78
N LEU A 92 -26.37 28.47 26.19
CA LEU A 92 -26.47 29.80 25.62
C LEU A 92 -27.10 29.75 24.22
N ARG A 93 -27.53 30.92 23.73
CA ARG A 93 -27.99 31.06 22.33
C ARG A 93 -26.83 30.76 21.37
N GLY A 94 -27.15 30.18 20.22
CA GLY A 94 -26.18 29.91 19.16
C GLY A 94 -25.76 28.45 18.99
N VAL A 95 -26.57 27.50 19.49
CA VAL A 95 -26.42 26.08 19.16
C VAL A 95 -26.49 25.91 17.64
N LYS A 96 -25.47 25.28 17.06
CA LYS A 96 -25.38 25.04 15.62
C LYS A 96 -25.09 23.58 15.36
N ARG A 97 -25.78 23.01 14.38
CA ARG A 97 -25.38 21.74 13.78
C ARG A 97 -24.23 22.04 12.83
N GLU A 98 -23.02 21.64 13.20
CA GLU A 98 -21.89 21.62 12.30
C GLU A 98 -22.02 20.35 11.47
N SER A 99 -22.65 20.49 10.30
CA SER A 99 -22.41 19.54 9.22
C SER A 99 -21.07 19.92 8.63
N ASP A 100 -19.98 19.49 9.26
CA ASP A 100 -18.66 19.70 8.69
C ASP A 100 -18.60 18.94 7.37
N THR A 101 -18.77 19.70 6.29
CA THR A 101 -18.48 19.28 4.92
C THR A 101 -16.99 19.00 4.73
N VAL A 102 -16.16 19.10 5.77
CA VAL A 102 -14.71 18.98 5.72
C VAL A 102 -14.26 17.54 5.49
N GLN A 103 -15.00 16.53 5.96
CA GLN A 103 -14.63 15.12 5.78
C GLN A 103 -15.39 14.40 4.66
N LEU A 104 -16.33 15.02 3.96
CA LEU A 104 -17.13 14.35 2.94
C LEU A 104 -16.29 14.09 1.67
N TYR A 105 -15.50 13.02 1.68
CA TYR A 105 -14.78 12.50 0.52
C TYR A 105 -15.66 11.49 -0.20
N ASN A 106 -15.68 11.56 -1.53
CA ASN A 106 -16.35 10.57 -2.38
C ASN A 106 -15.34 9.75 -3.21
N LYS A 107 -14.05 9.99 -2.99
CA LYS A 107 -12.96 9.20 -3.56
C LYS A 107 -11.81 9.09 -2.57
N VAL A 108 -11.25 7.89 -2.45
CA VAL A 108 -9.99 7.62 -1.77
C VAL A 108 -9.03 6.98 -2.76
N VAL A 109 -7.78 7.42 -2.74
CA VAL A 109 -6.67 6.82 -3.46
C VAL A 109 -5.60 6.42 -2.45
N VAL A 110 -5.14 5.18 -2.50
CA VAL A 110 -4.00 4.71 -1.70
C VAL A 110 -2.86 4.40 -2.66
N ILE A 111 -1.70 4.97 -2.37
CA ILE A 111 -0.47 4.77 -3.12
C ILE A 111 0.52 4.07 -2.19
N GLY A 112 0.74 2.80 -2.48
CA GLY A 112 1.71 1.92 -1.86
C GLY A 112 3.13 2.06 -2.40
N GLY A 113 4.05 1.26 -1.86
CA GLY A 113 5.42 1.16 -2.33
C GLY A 113 5.57 0.35 -3.61
N SER A 114 6.83 0.08 -3.99
CA SER A 114 7.15 -0.80 -5.09
C SER A 114 6.95 -2.26 -4.73
N LEU A 115 6.55 -3.06 -5.72
CA LEU A 115 6.43 -4.51 -5.61
C LEU A 115 7.37 -5.18 -6.62
N SER A 116 8.16 -6.15 -6.15
CA SER A 116 9.03 -6.99 -6.99
C SER A 116 8.66 -8.46 -6.81
N ASN A 117 8.15 -9.12 -7.84
CA ASN A 117 7.53 -10.46 -7.74
C ASN A 117 6.38 -10.52 -6.73
N PHE A 118 5.80 -11.71 -6.59
CA PHE A 118 4.58 -11.94 -5.79
C PHE A 118 4.85 -11.93 -4.28
N ASP A 119 6.08 -12.20 -3.89
CA ASP A 119 6.59 -12.27 -2.52
C ASP A 119 7.41 -11.02 -2.13
N ASN A 120 7.50 -10.03 -3.02
CA ASN A 120 8.33 -8.85 -2.89
C ASN A 120 9.85 -9.11 -2.92
N ASP A 121 10.30 -10.27 -3.44
CA ASP A 121 11.71 -10.60 -3.62
C ASP A 121 12.13 -10.50 -5.10
N PRO A 122 13.04 -9.57 -5.47
CA PRO A 122 13.48 -9.37 -6.85
C PRO A 122 14.34 -10.52 -7.43
N ASP A 123 14.61 -11.57 -6.66
CA ASP A 123 15.45 -12.70 -7.08
C ASP A 123 14.82 -14.07 -6.80
N SER A 124 13.52 -14.10 -6.51
CA SER A 124 12.74 -15.32 -6.22
C SER A 124 12.69 -16.36 -7.34
N PHE A 125 13.34 -16.11 -8.47
CA PHE A 125 13.34 -16.97 -9.64
C PHE A 125 14.75 -17.37 -10.09
N THR A 126 15.81 -16.82 -9.51
CA THR A 126 17.18 -17.00 -10.01
C THR A 126 18.21 -17.31 -8.91
N ASP A 127 17.77 -17.65 -7.70
CA ASP A 127 18.64 -17.92 -6.54
C ASP A 127 18.80 -19.44 -6.26
N GLU A 128 19.56 -19.77 -5.20
CA GLU A 128 19.90 -21.13 -4.81
C GLU A 128 18.65 -22.01 -4.58
N GLY A 129 18.51 -23.06 -5.38
CA GLY A 129 17.39 -23.99 -5.34
C GLY A 129 16.37 -23.79 -6.47
N ASP A 130 16.42 -22.66 -7.18
CA ASP A 130 15.45 -22.34 -8.24
C ASP A 130 15.77 -23.08 -9.55
N GLY A 131 17.00 -23.59 -9.73
CA GLY A 131 17.42 -24.24 -10.96
C GLY A 131 16.57 -25.44 -11.38
N SER A 132 15.83 -26.07 -10.45
CA SER A 132 14.88 -27.14 -10.76
C SER A 132 13.60 -26.67 -11.44
N ASP A 133 13.22 -25.41 -11.28
CA ASP A 133 12.01 -24.81 -11.88
C ASP A 133 12.27 -24.29 -13.30
N TRP A 134 13.55 -24.28 -13.69
CA TRP A 134 14.01 -23.91 -15.01
C TRP A 134 14.20 -25.13 -15.91
N THR A 135 13.88 -24.95 -17.18
CA THR A 135 14.10 -25.95 -18.24
C THR A 135 14.74 -25.29 -19.44
N ALA A 136 15.76 -25.92 -20.01
CA ALA A 136 16.32 -25.57 -21.31
C ALA A 136 15.82 -26.58 -22.35
N VAL A 137 15.16 -26.11 -23.40
CA VAL A 137 14.73 -26.99 -24.51
C VAL A 137 15.98 -27.45 -25.25
N ASP A 138 16.17 -28.78 -25.34
CA ASP A 138 17.32 -29.42 -25.97
C ASP A 138 18.69 -28.92 -25.47
N GLY A 139 18.72 -28.49 -24.19
CA GLY A 139 19.90 -28.04 -23.47
C GLY A 139 19.91 -28.53 -22.04
N SER A 140 20.69 -27.86 -21.19
CA SER A 140 20.73 -28.13 -19.75
C SER A 140 20.71 -26.82 -18.95
N VAL A 141 20.18 -26.90 -17.73
CA VAL A 141 20.17 -25.78 -16.79
C VAL A 141 21.03 -26.13 -15.58
N THR A 142 21.82 -25.17 -15.12
CA THR A 142 22.58 -25.24 -13.88
C THR A 142 22.56 -23.91 -13.15
N GLU A 143 22.58 -23.95 -11.82
CA GLU A 143 22.89 -22.77 -10.99
C GLU A 143 24.39 -22.46 -11.05
N ASP A 144 24.74 -21.20 -11.28
CA ASP A 144 26.11 -20.71 -11.36
C ASP A 144 26.40 -19.74 -10.20
N THR A 145 27.16 -20.23 -9.21
CA THR A 145 27.56 -19.46 -8.02
C THR A 145 28.79 -18.56 -8.26
N ASP A 146 29.48 -18.71 -9.39
CA ASP A 146 30.64 -17.88 -9.74
C ASP A 146 30.21 -16.56 -10.37
N ASN A 147 28.98 -16.49 -10.89
CA ASN A 147 28.47 -15.33 -11.64
C ASN A 147 27.08 -14.85 -11.16
N PRO A 148 26.89 -14.46 -9.89
CA PRO A 148 25.67 -13.78 -9.46
C PRO A 148 25.75 -12.25 -9.67
N VAL A 149 24.62 -11.66 -10.03
CA VAL A 149 24.30 -10.23 -9.98
C VAL A 149 23.56 -9.91 -8.68
N TYR A 150 22.60 -10.75 -8.32
CA TYR A 150 21.88 -10.71 -7.06
C TYR A 150 21.87 -12.12 -6.44
N GLY A 151 21.50 -12.24 -5.17
CA GLY A 151 21.41 -13.55 -4.50
C GLY A 151 22.76 -14.29 -4.45
N LYS A 152 22.68 -15.62 -4.47
CA LYS A 152 23.84 -16.52 -4.35
C LYS A 152 24.27 -17.15 -5.67
N CYS A 153 23.38 -17.25 -6.66
CA CYS A 153 23.70 -17.80 -7.97
C CYS A 153 22.96 -17.08 -9.08
N SER A 154 23.29 -17.41 -10.32
CA SER A 154 22.47 -17.12 -11.49
C SER A 154 22.08 -18.40 -12.21
N ILE A 155 21.13 -18.31 -13.15
CA ILE A 155 20.69 -19.45 -13.95
C ILE A 155 21.47 -19.48 -15.26
N LYS A 156 22.12 -20.61 -15.53
CA LYS A 156 22.87 -20.87 -16.76
C LYS A 156 22.15 -21.92 -17.61
N GLY A 157 21.74 -21.51 -18.81
CA GLY A 157 21.41 -22.41 -19.91
C GLY A 157 22.66 -22.80 -20.71
N SER A 158 22.82 -24.08 -21.03
CA SER A 158 23.95 -24.60 -21.80
C SER A 158 23.48 -25.51 -22.94
N TRP A 159 23.89 -25.17 -24.16
CA TRP A 159 23.69 -25.93 -25.39
C TRP A 159 25.07 -26.26 -25.99
N PRO A 160 25.62 -27.46 -25.73
CA PRO A 160 27.03 -27.75 -25.99
C PRO A 160 27.39 -28.09 -27.45
N THR A 161 26.41 -28.27 -28.35
CA THR A 161 26.64 -28.73 -29.74
C THR A 161 25.60 -28.17 -30.72
N TYR A 162 25.85 -28.29 -32.03
CA TYR A 162 24.97 -27.96 -33.19
C TYR A 162 23.62 -28.68 -33.16
N THR A 163 22.80 -28.46 -32.14
CA THR A 163 21.65 -29.33 -31.86
C THR A 163 20.32 -28.64 -31.97
N VAL A 164 20.27 -27.31 -31.98
CA VAL A 164 19.00 -26.59 -31.85
C VAL A 164 18.87 -25.45 -32.84
N GLN A 165 17.64 -25.22 -33.29
CA GLN A 165 17.28 -24.07 -34.10
C GLN A 165 16.97 -22.85 -33.21
N ASP A 166 16.47 -23.07 -31.99
CA ASP A 166 16.20 -22.01 -31.02
C ASP A 166 16.81 -22.35 -29.66
N LEU A 167 17.34 -21.34 -28.96
CA LEU A 167 17.72 -21.48 -27.56
C LEU A 167 16.55 -21.02 -26.70
N ILE A 168 15.91 -21.94 -25.99
CA ILE A 168 14.75 -21.63 -25.14
C ILE A 168 15.09 -21.99 -23.69
N LEU A 169 15.17 -20.96 -22.85
CA LEU A 169 15.28 -21.09 -21.40
C LEU A 169 13.93 -20.69 -20.78
N ARG A 170 13.29 -21.60 -20.06
CA ARG A 170 11.91 -21.48 -19.57
C ARG A 170 11.86 -21.65 -18.06
N ILE A 171 11.06 -20.84 -17.39
CA ILE A 171 10.61 -21.07 -16.01
C ILE A 171 9.10 -21.29 -15.99
N GLN A 172 8.65 -22.26 -15.18
CA GLN A 172 7.23 -22.46 -14.88
C GLN A 172 6.84 -21.58 -13.69
N LEU A 173 5.94 -20.61 -13.91
CA LEU A 173 5.49 -19.70 -12.85
C LEU A 173 4.47 -20.38 -11.93
N ASP A 174 3.43 -20.97 -12.51
CA ASP A 174 2.43 -21.80 -11.83
C ASP A 174 1.64 -22.61 -12.87
N PRO A 175 1.48 -23.93 -12.71
CA PRO A 175 0.64 -24.74 -13.61
C PRO A 175 -0.82 -24.26 -13.73
N SER A 176 -1.32 -23.57 -12.71
CA SER A 176 -2.68 -23.00 -12.66
C SER A 176 -2.75 -21.56 -13.16
N GLY A 177 -1.60 -20.98 -13.52
CA GLY A 177 -1.47 -19.59 -13.92
C GLY A 177 -1.20 -18.64 -12.74
N LYS A 178 -0.33 -17.64 -12.98
CA LYS A 178 -0.12 -16.51 -12.10
C LYS A 178 -0.73 -15.23 -12.68
N ASN A 179 -1.25 -14.39 -11.79
CA ASN A 179 -1.81 -13.10 -12.16
C ASN A 179 -0.71 -12.03 -12.29
N LEU A 180 -0.37 -11.68 -13.53
CA LEU A 180 0.65 -10.67 -13.83
C LEU A 180 0.09 -9.25 -13.97
N LYS A 181 -1.24 -9.05 -13.89
CA LYS A 181 -1.86 -7.70 -13.96
C LYS A 181 -1.31 -6.67 -12.98
N PRO A 182 -0.90 -7.02 -11.74
CA PRO A 182 -0.35 -6.04 -10.81
C PRO A 182 0.99 -5.45 -11.26
N PHE A 183 1.70 -6.12 -12.19
CA PHE A 183 3.04 -5.74 -12.61
C PHE A 183 3.04 -4.84 -13.86
N LYS A 184 4.07 -4.00 -13.99
CA LYS A 184 4.23 -3.09 -15.13
C LYS A 184 5.44 -3.41 -15.99
N THR A 185 6.48 -3.94 -15.38
CA THR A 185 7.73 -4.23 -16.08
C THR A 185 8.19 -5.64 -15.75
N LEU A 186 8.88 -6.28 -16.69
CA LEU A 186 9.73 -7.43 -16.43
C LEU A 186 11.18 -6.95 -16.48
N ARG A 187 11.94 -7.29 -15.46
CA ARG A 187 13.36 -6.93 -15.33
C ARG A 187 14.19 -8.18 -15.16
N PHE A 188 15.36 -8.19 -15.79
CA PHE A 188 16.31 -9.30 -15.68
C PHE A 188 17.69 -8.82 -16.11
N HIS A 189 18.72 -9.51 -15.65
CA HIS A 189 20.07 -9.38 -16.15
C HIS A 189 20.38 -10.55 -17.05
N HIS A 190 21.13 -10.30 -18.12
CA HIS A 190 21.57 -11.38 -19.00
C HIS A 190 23.01 -11.22 -19.46
N LYS A 191 23.64 -12.33 -19.82
CA LYS A 191 24.94 -12.37 -20.50
C LYS A 191 25.15 -13.66 -21.28
N THR A 192 26.21 -13.68 -22.08
CA THR A 192 26.80 -14.89 -22.67
C THR A 192 28.27 -14.99 -22.24
N ASP A 193 28.94 -16.06 -22.67
CA ASP A 193 30.35 -16.29 -22.37
C ASP A 193 31.29 -15.50 -23.31
N SER A 194 32.58 -15.79 -23.23
CA SER A 194 33.60 -15.12 -24.04
C SER A 194 33.45 -15.39 -25.54
N THR A 195 32.89 -16.54 -25.92
CA THR A 195 32.68 -16.98 -27.31
C THR A 195 31.37 -16.43 -27.88
N GLY A 196 30.39 -16.15 -27.02
CA GLY A 196 29.07 -15.71 -27.43
C GLY A 196 28.19 -16.88 -27.86
N ILE A 197 27.05 -16.55 -28.46
CA ILE A 197 26.20 -17.54 -29.11
C ILE A 197 26.71 -17.81 -30.51
N GLU A 198 27.01 -19.06 -30.78
CA GLU A 198 27.54 -19.52 -32.05
C GLU A 198 26.41 -19.95 -32.99
N LYS A 199 26.70 -19.95 -34.29
CA LYS A 199 25.77 -20.34 -35.35
C LYS A 199 26.47 -21.00 -36.50
N ASP A 200 25.75 -21.90 -37.15
CA ASP A 200 26.11 -22.51 -38.42
C ASP A 200 24.83 -22.77 -39.21
N PRO A 201 24.69 -22.19 -40.42
CA PRO A 201 25.66 -21.38 -41.14
C PRO A 201 25.84 -19.96 -40.59
N PRO A 202 26.97 -19.29 -40.89
CA PRO A 202 27.29 -17.97 -40.33
C PRO A 202 26.34 -16.85 -40.77
N TYR A 203 25.53 -17.09 -41.81
CA TYR A 203 24.54 -16.13 -42.30
C TYR A 203 23.24 -16.12 -41.49
N LEU A 204 22.98 -17.14 -40.66
CA LEU A 204 21.79 -17.20 -39.82
C LEU A 204 21.64 -15.91 -39.02
N THR A 205 20.41 -15.44 -38.92
CA THR A 205 20.07 -14.31 -38.06
C THR A 205 19.21 -14.79 -36.90
N TRP A 206 19.13 -13.98 -35.86
CA TRP A 206 18.30 -14.28 -34.71
C TRP A 206 17.72 -13.02 -34.11
N VAL A 207 16.74 -13.20 -33.25
CA VAL A 207 16.26 -12.19 -32.33
C VAL A 207 16.13 -12.78 -30.94
N TRP A 208 16.33 -11.95 -29.92
CA TRP A 208 16.03 -12.35 -28.55
C TRP A 208 14.71 -11.76 -28.12
N LYS A 209 13.83 -12.64 -27.67
CA LYS A 209 12.51 -12.29 -27.18
C LYS A 209 12.26 -12.91 -25.82
N VAL A 210 11.49 -12.19 -25.01
CA VAL A 210 10.76 -12.80 -23.91
C VAL A 210 9.41 -13.24 -24.45
N ASN A 211 8.97 -14.43 -24.08
CA ASN A 211 7.62 -14.93 -24.34
C ASN A 211 6.95 -15.31 -23.02
N LEU A 212 5.72 -14.85 -22.82
CA LEU A 212 4.82 -15.28 -21.77
C LEU A 212 3.76 -16.16 -22.41
N LYS A 213 3.45 -17.30 -21.77
CA LYS A 213 2.38 -18.19 -22.23
C LYS A 213 1.30 -18.33 -21.18
N ASP A 214 0.06 -18.07 -21.55
CA ASP A 214 -1.07 -18.32 -20.66
C ASP A 214 -1.44 -19.81 -20.60
N THR A 215 -2.23 -20.18 -19.60
CA THR A 215 -2.75 -21.56 -19.41
C THR A 215 -3.60 -22.06 -20.59
N SER A 216 -4.05 -21.18 -21.49
CA SER A 216 -4.75 -21.52 -22.74
C SER A 216 -3.81 -21.68 -23.94
N GLY A 217 -2.50 -21.53 -23.73
CA GLY A 217 -1.46 -21.66 -24.75
C GLY A 217 -1.27 -20.42 -25.63
N ARG A 218 -1.88 -19.28 -25.29
CA ARG A 218 -1.73 -18.01 -26.02
C ARG A 218 -0.45 -17.31 -25.57
N ASN A 219 0.13 -16.53 -26.46
CA ASN A 219 1.43 -15.91 -26.25
C ASN A 219 1.33 -14.39 -26.10
N ALA A 220 2.19 -13.83 -25.26
CA ALA A 220 2.52 -12.41 -25.26
C ALA A 220 4.04 -12.31 -25.30
N TYR A 221 4.60 -11.65 -26.32
CA TYR A 221 6.05 -11.59 -26.50
C TYR A 221 6.57 -10.18 -26.75
N LYS A 222 7.85 -9.97 -26.41
CA LYS A 222 8.58 -8.74 -26.65
C LYS A 222 10.01 -9.05 -27.05
N GLN A 223 10.40 -8.59 -28.24
CA GLN A 223 11.80 -8.58 -28.64
C GLN A 223 12.56 -7.53 -27.83
N TYR A 224 13.70 -7.94 -27.25
CA TYR A 224 14.58 -7.05 -26.47
C TYR A 224 15.99 -6.95 -27.05
N LEU A 225 16.40 -7.88 -27.92
CA LEU A 225 17.62 -7.79 -28.71
C LEU A 225 17.35 -8.22 -30.14
N GLY A 226 17.92 -7.51 -31.13
CA GLY A 226 17.88 -7.93 -32.53
C GLY A 226 18.94 -8.98 -32.85
N ASN A 227 19.41 -8.98 -34.10
CA ASN A 227 20.51 -9.81 -34.58
C ASN A 227 21.87 -9.33 -34.04
N THR A 228 22.01 -9.35 -32.72
CA THR A 228 23.19 -8.93 -31.97
C THR A 228 23.50 -9.99 -30.92
N GLN A 229 24.78 -10.13 -30.59
CA GLN A 229 25.22 -10.99 -29.49
C GLN A 229 24.72 -10.45 -28.14
N PRO A 230 24.31 -11.33 -27.20
CA PRO A 230 24.17 -10.92 -25.80
C PRO A 230 25.48 -10.33 -25.26
N PRO A 231 25.41 -9.51 -24.20
CA PRO A 231 26.59 -8.90 -23.62
C PRO A 231 27.46 -9.97 -22.92
N LYS A 232 28.77 -9.73 -22.84
CA LYS A 232 29.72 -10.63 -22.14
C LYS A 232 29.79 -10.40 -20.63
N ILE A 233 29.17 -9.31 -20.18
CA ILE A 233 28.97 -8.95 -18.77
C ILE A 233 27.47 -8.80 -18.55
N PHE A 234 27.00 -9.09 -17.35
CA PHE A 234 25.59 -8.92 -17.05
C PHE A 234 25.14 -7.49 -17.32
N THR A 235 24.10 -7.37 -18.13
CA THR A 235 23.44 -6.10 -18.42
C THR A 235 21.97 -6.22 -18.07
N GLU A 236 21.43 -5.20 -17.42
CA GLU A 236 20.01 -5.14 -17.08
C GLU A 236 19.18 -4.85 -18.33
N VAL A 237 18.07 -5.56 -18.44
CA VAL A 237 16.99 -5.33 -19.40
C VAL A 237 15.73 -5.05 -18.61
N GLU A 238 15.02 -3.98 -19.00
CA GLU A 238 13.71 -3.62 -18.47
C GLU A 238 12.72 -3.57 -19.63
N LEU A 239 11.68 -4.42 -19.56
CA LEU A 239 10.63 -4.52 -20.57
C LEU A 239 9.30 -4.06 -19.99
N ASN A 240 8.66 -3.10 -20.65
CA ASN A 240 7.30 -2.69 -20.31
C ASN A 240 6.29 -3.74 -20.82
N LEU A 241 5.50 -4.31 -19.91
CA LEU A 241 4.52 -5.34 -20.22
C LEU A 241 3.41 -4.83 -21.15
N ASP A 242 3.06 -3.54 -21.07
CA ASP A 242 2.06 -2.91 -21.94
C ASP A 242 2.52 -2.84 -23.42
N GLU A 243 3.80 -3.07 -23.70
CA GLU A 243 4.35 -3.05 -25.07
C GLU A 243 4.55 -4.45 -25.67
N PHE A 244 4.08 -5.51 -25.00
CA PHE A 244 4.13 -6.87 -25.52
C PHE A 244 3.13 -7.04 -26.67
N THR A 245 3.56 -7.74 -27.70
CA THR A 245 2.67 -8.18 -28.77
C THR A 245 1.93 -9.42 -28.28
N CYS A 246 0.60 -9.34 -28.19
CA CYS A 246 -0.24 -10.38 -27.59
C CYS A 246 -1.09 -11.07 -28.65
N ASP A 247 -1.24 -12.39 -28.52
CA ASP A 247 -2.28 -13.15 -29.19
C ASP A 247 -3.67 -12.66 -28.76
N GLU A 248 -4.67 -12.89 -29.61
CA GLU A 248 -6.04 -12.51 -29.30
C GLU A 248 -6.53 -13.20 -28.01
N ASN A 249 -7.05 -12.40 -27.07
CA ASN A 249 -7.53 -12.85 -25.77
C ASN A 249 -6.46 -13.44 -24.83
N PHE A 250 -5.18 -13.08 -24.97
CA PHE A 250 -4.15 -13.45 -23.99
C PHE A 250 -4.59 -13.11 -22.54
N ASP A 251 -4.51 -14.08 -21.63
CA ASP A 251 -4.98 -13.94 -20.26
C ASP A 251 -3.86 -13.60 -19.27
N TRP A 252 -3.75 -12.31 -18.95
CA TRP A 252 -2.80 -11.79 -17.96
C TRP A 252 -3.06 -12.25 -16.51
N GLU A 253 -4.23 -12.84 -16.21
CA GLU A 253 -4.53 -13.38 -14.87
C GLU A 253 -4.03 -14.82 -14.69
N HIS A 254 -3.76 -15.53 -15.79
CA HIS A 254 -3.43 -16.96 -15.77
C HIS A 254 -2.21 -17.26 -16.65
N VAL A 255 -1.07 -16.61 -16.35
CA VAL A 255 0.20 -16.83 -17.06
C VAL A 255 0.96 -18.02 -16.47
N GLU A 256 1.26 -19.02 -17.29
CA GLU A 256 1.87 -20.30 -16.86
C GLU A 256 3.39 -20.28 -16.99
N TYR A 257 3.93 -19.74 -18.10
CA TYR A 257 5.36 -19.77 -18.38
C TYR A 257 5.93 -18.39 -18.69
N LEU A 258 7.19 -18.23 -18.33
CA LEU A 258 8.09 -17.19 -18.82
C LEU A 258 9.25 -17.87 -19.56
N GLU A 259 9.49 -17.43 -20.80
CA GLU A 259 10.51 -17.99 -21.69
C GLU A 259 11.43 -16.90 -22.21
N PHE A 260 12.72 -17.19 -22.22
CA PHE A 260 13.75 -16.40 -22.89
C PHE A 260 14.20 -17.18 -24.11
N ILE A 261 13.98 -16.59 -25.29
CA ILE A 261 14.13 -17.28 -26.57
C ILE A 261 15.13 -16.52 -27.43
N CYS A 262 16.18 -17.22 -27.87
CA CYS A 262 16.93 -16.86 -29.06
C CYS A 262 16.26 -17.54 -30.25
N ASP A 263 15.45 -16.78 -30.97
CA ASP A 263 14.63 -17.20 -32.10
C ASP A 263 15.44 -17.02 -33.37
N SER A 264 15.94 -18.11 -33.95
CA SER A 264 16.69 -18.00 -35.21
C SER A 264 15.74 -17.96 -36.41
N ASP A 265 16.26 -17.48 -37.53
CA ASP A 265 15.57 -17.59 -38.82
C ASP A 265 15.82 -18.94 -39.53
N ALA A 266 16.33 -19.94 -38.80
CA ALA A 266 16.62 -21.25 -39.36
C ALA A 266 15.36 -21.90 -39.95
N GLU A 267 15.47 -22.42 -41.17
CA GLU A 267 14.36 -23.11 -41.82
C GLU A 267 14.18 -24.52 -41.22
N GLN A 268 12.94 -24.87 -40.87
CA GLN A 268 12.64 -26.21 -40.36
C GLN A 268 13.05 -27.29 -41.38
N GLY A 269 13.86 -28.23 -40.93
CA GLY A 269 14.33 -29.35 -41.75
C GLY A 269 15.61 -29.07 -42.55
N GLN A 270 16.25 -27.92 -42.35
CA GLN A 270 17.62 -27.65 -42.81
C GLN A 270 18.65 -27.88 -41.70
N ASP A 271 19.90 -28.13 -42.10
CA ASP A 271 21.06 -28.27 -41.20
C ASP A 271 21.54 -26.88 -40.76
N GLU A 272 20.70 -26.17 -40.00
CA GLU A 272 20.90 -24.80 -39.53
C GLU A 272 20.73 -24.76 -38.00
N TYR A 273 21.77 -24.36 -37.27
CA TYR A 273 21.86 -24.52 -35.82
C TYR A 273 22.49 -23.31 -35.13
N ILE A 274 22.09 -23.12 -33.88
CA ILE A 274 22.71 -22.20 -32.92
C ILE A 274 23.03 -22.94 -31.62
N TRP A 275 24.07 -22.50 -30.91
CA TRP A 275 24.48 -23.11 -29.64
C TRP A 275 25.31 -22.15 -28.79
N GLY A 276 25.60 -22.52 -27.54
CA GLY A 276 26.40 -21.72 -26.63
C GLY A 276 25.87 -21.73 -25.20
N ASN A 277 26.39 -20.83 -24.38
CA ASN A 277 25.95 -20.65 -23.01
C ASN A 277 25.29 -19.28 -22.83
N TYR A 278 24.22 -19.28 -22.04
CA TYR A 278 23.44 -18.08 -21.77
C TYR A 278 23.08 -18.03 -20.29
N TRP A 279 23.28 -16.87 -19.67
CA TRP A 279 23.00 -16.65 -18.26
C TRP A 279 21.92 -15.61 -18.11
N ILE A 280 21.07 -15.85 -17.11
CA ILE A 280 20.04 -14.95 -16.66
C ILE A 280 20.12 -14.85 -15.14
N ASP A 281 19.87 -13.64 -14.62
CA ASP A 281 19.81 -13.40 -13.19
C ASP A 281 18.84 -12.28 -12.83
N LYS A 282 18.45 -12.20 -11.55
CA LYS A 282 17.55 -11.19 -10.98
C LYS A 282 16.27 -11.00 -11.79
N VAL A 283 15.65 -12.11 -12.17
CA VAL A 283 14.40 -12.10 -12.95
C VAL A 283 13.27 -11.70 -12.03
N HIS A 284 12.60 -10.60 -12.32
CA HIS A 284 11.44 -10.19 -11.54
C HIS A 284 10.45 -9.35 -12.33
N PHE A 285 9.18 -9.54 -12.00
CA PHE A 285 8.14 -8.61 -12.38
C PHE A 285 8.11 -7.45 -11.40
N HIS A 286 7.99 -6.21 -11.88
CA HIS A 286 8.13 -5.03 -11.06
C HIS A 286 7.03 -4.00 -11.34
N THR A 287 6.51 -3.41 -10.26
CA THR A 287 5.66 -2.22 -10.27
C THR A 287 6.22 -1.17 -9.33
N PRO A 288 6.46 0.07 -9.80
CA PRO A 288 7.12 1.11 -8.99
C PRO A 288 6.24 1.64 -7.85
N ASN A 289 4.91 1.67 -8.04
CA ASN A 289 3.96 2.00 -6.97
C ASN A 289 2.69 1.18 -7.16
N VAL A 290 2.27 0.49 -6.10
CA VAL A 290 0.97 -0.15 -6.06
C VAL A 290 -0.10 0.90 -5.80
N LYS A 291 -1.18 0.91 -6.59
CA LYS A 291 -2.23 1.94 -6.48
C LYS A 291 -3.61 1.31 -6.46
N ALA A 292 -4.41 1.70 -5.48
CA ALA A 292 -5.83 1.37 -5.42
C ALA A 292 -6.70 2.62 -5.33
N GLU A 293 -7.93 2.52 -5.80
CA GLU A 293 -8.94 3.57 -5.71
C GLU A 293 -10.27 3.02 -5.21
N ALA A 294 -10.90 3.76 -4.29
CA ALA A 294 -12.27 3.50 -3.84
C ALA A 294 -13.12 4.74 -4.11
N ILE A 295 -14.31 4.56 -4.71
CA ILE A 295 -15.21 5.66 -5.10
C ILE A 295 -16.61 5.41 -4.50
N ASP A 296 -17.21 6.45 -3.93
CA ASP A 296 -18.60 6.42 -3.47
C ASP A 296 -19.55 6.82 -4.61
N SER A 297 -19.98 5.83 -5.38
CA SER A 297 -20.89 6.02 -6.53
C SER A 297 -22.27 6.56 -6.14
N ALA A 298 -22.65 6.49 -4.85
CA ALA A 298 -23.90 7.00 -4.33
C ALA A 298 -23.78 8.42 -3.74
N SER A 299 -22.61 9.05 -3.86
CA SER A 299 -22.35 10.36 -3.25
C SER A 299 -23.27 11.45 -3.82
N VAL A 300 -23.82 12.27 -2.94
CA VAL A 300 -24.61 13.46 -3.29
C VAL A 300 -23.75 14.65 -3.75
N LEU A 301 -22.42 14.52 -3.66
CA LEU A 301 -21.48 15.55 -4.10
C LEU A 301 -21.42 15.62 -5.62
N LYS A 302 -21.57 16.81 -6.19
CA LYS A 302 -21.50 17.04 -7.64
C LYS A 302 -20.07 17.01 -8.19
N HIS A 303 -19.06 17.13 -7.32
CA HIS A 303 -17.65 17.16 -7.69
C HIS A 303 -16.86 16.12 -6.89
N THR A 304 -15.75 15.65 -7.46
CA THR A 304 -14.84 14.73 -6.79
C THR A 304 -14.11 15.44 -5.66
N ARG A 305 -14.20 14.87 -4.47
CA ARG A 305 -13.39 15.19 -3.31
C ARG A 305 -12.58 13.95 -2.97
N GLU A 306 -11.28 14.05 -3.26
CA GLU A 306 -10.34 12.94 -3.17
C GLU A 306 -9.46 13.07 -1.92
N TYR A 307 -9.32 11.97 -1.20
CA TYR A 307 -8.29 11.80 -0.17
C TYR A 307 -7.19 10.87 -0.71
N VAL A 308 -5.93 11.24 -0.51
CA VAL A 308 -4.78 10.47 -0.99
C VAL A 308 -3.93 10.04 0.20
N LEU A 309 -3.87 8.73 0.46
CA LEU A 309 -2.91 8.14 1.39
C LEU A 309 -1.67 7.67 0.60
N ARG A 310 -0.48 7.99 1.10
CA ARG A 310 0.79 7.46 0.58
C ARG A 310 1.52 6.73 1.70
N ASP A 311 1.79 5.45 1.50
CA ASP A 311 2.56 4.64 2.45
C ASP A 311 3.38 3.58 1.69
N GLU A 312 4.70 3.79 1.65
CA GLU A 312 5.64 2.91 0.95
C GLU A 312 5.73 1.51 1.56
N LYS A 313 5.24 1.31 2.79
CA LYS A 313 5.21 -0.01 3.44
C LYS A 313 4.07 -0.88 2.91
N LEU A 314 3.08 -0.30 2.25
CA LEU A 314 1.98 -1.04 1.63
C LEU A 314 2.44 -1.53 0.25
N THR A 315 2.91 -2.76 0.17
CA THR A 315 3.39 -3.36 -1.10
C THR A 315 2.42 -4.38 -1.69
N ASP A 316 1.48 -4.89 -0.89
CA ASP A 316 0.46 -5.86 -1.31
C ASP A 316 -0.74 -5.15 -1.98
N PRO A 317 -1.02 -5.39 -3.28
CA PRO A 317 -2.15 -4.80 -4.00
C PRO A 317 -3.52 -5.04 -3.38
N ASP A 318 -3.78 -6.25 -2.88
CA ASP A 318 -5.08 -6.59 -2.31
C ASP A 318 -5.29 -5.83 -1.00
N PHE A 319 -4.24 -5.77 -0.16
CA PHE A 319 -4.28 -4.98 1.06
C PHE A 319 -4.41 -3.47 0.80
N VAL A 320 -3.73 -2.94 -0.22
CA VAL A 320 -3.86 -1.53 -0.63
C VAL A 320 -5.29 -1.20 -1.05
N GLN A 321 -5.99 -2.12 -1.72
CA GLN A 321 -7.42 -2.00 -2.05
C GLN A 321 -8.30 -2.03 -0.80
N GLU A 322 -8.08 -2.97 0.13
CA GLU A 322 -8.82 -3.02 1.40
C GLU A 322 -8.69 -1.73 2.22
N VAL A 323 -7.47 -1.16 2.28
CA VAL A 323 -7.21 0.12 2.95
C VAL A 323 -8.00 1.25 2.27
N ALA A 324 -8.01 1.31 0.93
CA ALA A 324 -8.77 2.33 0.20
C ALA A 324 -10.27 2.27 0.50
N GLU A 325 -10.85 1.07 0.52
CA GLU A 325 -12.27 0.85 0.83
C GLU A 325 -12.62 1.18 2.28
N ALA A 326 -11.77 0.77 3.23
CA ALA A 326 -11.95 1.04 4.65
C ALA A 326 -11.87 2.54 4.95
N LEU A 327 -10.91 3.24 4.34
CA LEU A 327 -10.80 4.70 4.43
C LEU A 327 -12.02 5.38 3.84
N LEU A 328 -12.47 4.98 2.65
CA LEU A 328 -13.65 5.59 2.03
C LEU A 328 -14.89 5.39 2.91
N LYS A 329 -15.08 4.20 3.51
CA LYS A 329 -16.21 3.93 4.41
C LYS A 329 -16.23 4.88 5.62
N THR A 330 -15.05 5.23 6.12
CA THR A 330 -14.88 6.12 7.26
C THR A 330 -15.09 7.57 6.87
N LEU A 331 -14.51 7.97 5.74
CA LEU A 331 -14.50 9.35 5.26
C LEU A 331 -15.81 9.77 4.58
N LYS A 332 -16.56 8.86 3.94
CA LYS A 332 -17.79 9.24 3.21
C LYS A 332 -18.95 9.70 4.09
N ASN A 333 -18.92 9.40 5.39
CA ASN A 333 -20.03 9.68 6.29
C ASN A 333 -19.96 11.09 6.88
N THR A 334 -21.09 11.78 6.89
CA THR A 334 -21.27 13.02 7.66
C THR A 334 -21.40 12.69 9.14
N THR A 335 -20.35 12.93 9.92
CA THR A 335 -20.48 12.94 11.38
C THR A 335 -21.26 14.18 11.77
N ASN A 336 -22.43 14.02 12.38
CA ASN A 336 -23.25 15.16 12.82
C ASN A 336 -22.65 15.72 14.10
N HIS A 337 -21.94 16.83 13.99
CA HIS A 337 -21.44 17.58 15.14
C HIS A 337 -22.46 18.65 15.55
N TYR A 338 -22.58 18.89 16.84
CA TYR A 338 -23.38 19.99 17.39
C TYR A 338 -22.51 20.85 18.27
N ARG A 339 -22.30 22.09 17.86
CA ARG A 339 -21.59 23.07 18.65
C ARG A 339 -22.56 23.77 19.58
N VAL A 340 -22.33 23.63 20.88
CA VAL A 340 -23.22 24.10 21.95
C VAL A 340 -22.42 25.07 22.83
N PRO A 341 -22.76 26.36 22.85
CA PRO A 341 -22.19 27.30 23.80
C PRO A 341 -22.88 27.15 25.17
N VAL A 342 -22.10 27.08 26.25
CA VAL A 342 -22.54 26.79 27.62
C VAL A 342 -21.97 27.83 28.58
N SER A 343 -22.78 28.28 29.54
CA SER A 343 -22.34 29.17 30.62
C SER A 343 -21.83 28.39 31.82
N GLY A 344 -20.62 28.71 32.29
CA GLY A 344 -20.14 28.31 33.62
C GLY A 344 -20.03 26.81 33.86
N ALA A 345 -19.24 26.10 33.06
CA ALA A 345 -19.09 24.65 33.17
C ALA A 345 -17.66 24.19 32.78
N PRO A 346 -16.65 24.39 33.67
CA PRO A 346 -15.26 23.98 33.43
C PRO A 346 -15.06 22.46 33.43
N GLU A 347 -15.98 21.70 34.03
CA GLU A 347 -15.97 20.24 34.07
C GLU A 347 -16.34 19.58 32.72
N LEU A 348 -16.88 20.35 31.77
CA LEU A 348 -17.16 19.90 30.41
C LEU A 348 -15.86 19.87 29.61
N GLN A 349 -15.19 18.72 29.64
CA GLN A 349 -13.92 18.50 28.96
C GLN A 349 -14.07 17.57 27.76
N ALA A 350 -13.15 17.65 26.81
CA ALA A 350 -13.11 16.68 25.71
C ALA A 350 -13.00 15.25 26.26
N GLY A 351 -13.88 14.38 25.77
CA GLY A 351 -13.98 12.96 26.04
C GLY A 351 -14.52 12.51 27.37
N VAL A 352 -15.48 13.26 27.89
CA VAL A 352 -16.51 12.75 28.79
C VAL A 352 -17.84 12.67 28.05
N LYS A 353 -18.79 11.91 28.60
CA LYS A 353 -20.19 11.94 28.17
C LYS A 353 -20.91 13.10 28.84
N VAL A 354 -22.00 13.59 28.25
CA VAL A 354 -22.85 14.61 28.86
C VAL A 354 -24.31 14.34 28.51
N ASN A 355 -25.20 14.56 29.47
CA ASN A 355 -26.64 14.47 29.20
C ASN A 355 -27.13 15.79 28.60
N VAL A 356 -27.96 15.69 27.57
CA VAL A 356 -28.40 16.83 26.77
C VAL A 356 -29.91 16.82 26.65
N GLU A 357 -30.51 17.97 26.91
CA GLU A 357 -31.94 18.27 26.79
C GLU A 357 -32.10 19.65 26.13
N ILE A 358 -31.96 19.68 24.80
CA ILE A 358 -32.11 20.89 23.97
C ILE A 358 -33.16 20.57 22.89
N PRO A 359 -34.46 20.53 23.26
CA PRO A 359 -35.53 20.04 22.39
C PRO A 359 -35.72 20.90 21.14
N THR A 360 -35.43 22.21 21.17
CA THR A 360 -35.54 23.07 19.97
C THR A 360 -34.59 22.67 18.84
N HIS A 361 -33.51 21.95 19.16
CA HIS A 361 -32.53 21.43 18.21
C HIS A 361 -32.62 19.91 18.01
N ASN A 362 -33.69 19.27 18.51
CA ASN A 362 -33.87 17.81 18.51
C ASN A 362 -32.71 17.05 19.19
N LEU A 363 -32.08 17.64 20.20
CA LEU A 363 -31.01 17.02 20.98
C LEU A 363 -31.58 16.51 22.31
N SER A 364 -31.62 15.20 22.47
CA SER A 364 -32.06 14.55 23.71
C SER A 364 -31.28 13.26 23.93
N GLY A 365 -30.79 13.06 25.14
CA GLY A 365 -30.06 11.86 25.56
C GLY A 365 -28.60 12.11 25.90
N THR A 366 -27.80 11.06 25.91
CA THR A 366 -26.38 11.13 26.25
C THR A 366 -25.53 11.34 25.00
N TYR A 367 -24.72 12.39 25.02
CA TYR A 367 -23.80 12.76 23.95
C TYR A 367 -22.35 12.63 24.40
N TYR A 368 -21.44 12.47 23.45
CA TYR A 368 -20.02 12.50 23.67
C TYR A 368 -19.48 13.90 23.40
N ILE A 369 -18.62 14.44 24.28
CA ILE A 369 -17.94 15.71 24.03
C ILE A 369 -16.68 15.44 23.22
N ALA A 370 -16.68 15.79 21.94
CA ALA A 370 -15.53 15.66 21.05
C ALA A 370 -14.48 16.73 21.36
N GLU A 371 -14.92 17.97 21.52
CA GLU A 371 -14.07 19.14 21.78
C GLU A 371 -14.72 20.04 22.84
N ALA A 372 -13.90 20.74 23.60
CA ALA A 372 -14.34 21.75 24.56
C ALA A 372 -13.34 22.91 24.56
N GLU A 373 -13.83 24.11 24.26
CA GLU A 373 -13.06 25.34 24.29
C GLU A 373 -13.62 26.26 25.38
N HIS A 374 -12.77 26.65 26.34
CA HIS A 374 -13.17 27.52 27.43
C HIS A 374 -12.66 28.94 27.21
N ARG A 375 -13.56 29.91 27.20
CA ARG A 375 -13.24 31.33 27.03
C ARG A 375 -13.74 32.13 28.21
N LEU A 376 -12.87 32.95 28.80
CA LEU A 376 -13.28 33.94 29.79
C LEU A 376 -13.79 35.19 29.08
N THR A 377 -15.05 35.52 29.27
CA THR A 377 -15.68 36.73 28.69
C THR A 377 -15.96 37.75 29.79
N SER A 378 -16.32 38.98 29.42
CA SER A 378 -16.77 40.00 30.37
C SER A 378 -17.99 39.58 31.21
N ASN A 379 -18.72 38.56 30.76
CA ASN A 379 -19.92 38.02 31.42
C ASN A 379 -19.66 36.69 32.14
N GLY A 380 -18.40 36.27 32.28
CA GLY A 380 -18.00 35.02 32.94
C GLY A 380 -17.43 33.96 31.98
N LEU A 381 -17.24 32.76 32.51
CA LEU A 381 -16.71 31.62 31.76
C LEU A 381 -17.76 31.07 30.79
N VAL A 382 -17.40 31.00 29.50
CA VAL A 382 -18.21 30.37 28.46
C VAL A 382 -17.43 29.17 27.91
N SER A 383 -18.06 28.00 27.90
CA SER A 383 -17.52 26.77 27.32
C SER A 383 -18.24 26.51 26.00
N GLU A 384 -17.51 26.45 24.90
CA GLU A 384 -18.02 26.05 23.60
C GLU A 384 -17.67 24.58 23.38
N ILE A 385 -18.66 23.71 23.33
CA ILE A 385 -18.45 22.27 23.27
C ILE A 385 -19.02 21.68 21.98
N THR A 386 -18.27 20.75 21.39
CA THR A 386 -18.66 20.03 20.19
C THR A 386 -19.16 18.65 20.60
N LEU A 387 -20.44 18.39 20.33
CA LEU A 387 -21.12 17.15 20.69
C LEU A 387 -21.25 16.21 19.51
N GLU A 388 -20.97 14.94 19.76
CA GLU A 388 -21.22 13.83 18.86
C GLU A 388 -22.26 12.90 19.46
N LYS A 389 -23.21 12.44 18.64
CA LYS A 389 -24.11 11.36 19.08
C LYS A 389 -23.30 10.06 19.08
N PRO A 390 -23.24 9.31 20.20
CA PRO A 390 -22.58 8.02 20.21
C PRO A 390 -23.27 7.11 19.19
N ALA A 391 -22.47 6.49 18.31
CA ALA A 391 -23.00 5.50 17.37
C ALA A 391 -23.50 4.29 18.19
N LEU A 392 -24.73 3.83 17.91
CA LEU A 392 -25.27 2.63 18.54
C LEU A 392 -24.48 1.39 18.16
#